data_AF-A0A523LMD4-F1
#
_entry.id   AF-A0A523LMD4-F1
#
_cell.length_a   1.000
_cell.length_b   1.000
_cell.length_c   1.000
_cell.angle_alpha   90.00
_cell.angle_beta   90.00
_cell.angle_gamma   90.00
#
_symmetry.space_group_name_H-M   'P 1'
#
loop_
_entity.id
_entity.type
_entity.pdbx_description
1 polymer ?
#
loop_
_entity_poly.entity_id
_entity_poly.type
_entity_poly.pdbx_seq_one_letter_code
_entity_poly.pdbx_strand_id
1 'polypeptide(L)'
;MRSLLLAVLLTMFMVPALLAQDELEVPGDGSFKERCGQCHIEDDPAGPASTQWLTGVDRPLVELTTAQKESVLRFLQHHGPDAVEKVSVSRDRALFEEKCNLCHTANRIFVETLTPGERRDVVARMQLRAPDWMSPREMEIILNYLDKGAPGTARPGEAVSVFTPAELFRERCSNCHELERVYLHLDKGETTPDSWALLVARMRAKAPDLINDEEGAKILNYIRSMRPVR
;
A
#
# COMPACT_ATOMS: atom_id res chain seq x y z
N MET A 1 72.68 -13.53 -55.26
CA MET A 1 72.09 -14.81 -55.70
C MET A 1 71.37 -15.44 -54.51
N ARG A 2 70.17 -15.98 -54.78
CA ARG A 2 69.27 -16.76 -53.91
C ARG A 2 68.13 -16.01 -53.22
N SER A 3 67.05 -15.95 -53.99
CA SER A 3 65.65 -15.96 -53.60
C SER A 3 65.32 -17.03 -52.56
N LEU A 4 64.34 -16.74 -51.70
CA LEU A 4 63.14 -17.56 -51.38
C LEU A 4 62.48 -17.00 -50.12
N LEU A 5 61.22 -16.57 -50.20
CA LEU A 5 60.06 -17.26 -49.58
C LEU A 5 58.79 -16.39 -49.59
N LEU A 6 57.73 -17.02 -50.09
CA LEU A 6 56.31 -16.67 -50.06
C LEU A 6 55.82 -16.29 -48.64
N ALA A 7 54.88 -15.34 -48.56
CA ALA A 7 53.76 -15.43 -47.62
C ALA A 7 52.60 -14.47 -48.00
N VAL A 8 51.56 -15.07 -48.58
CA VAL A 8 50.12 -14.81 -48.41
C VAL A 8 49.74 -13.68 -47.43
N LEU A 9 49.15 -12.60 -47.93
CA LEU A 9 48.35 -11.59 -47.20
C LEU A 9 47.64 -10.73 -48.28
N LEU A 10 46.39 -10.30 -48.25
CA LEU A 10 45.31 -10.35 -47.27
C LEU A 10 44.10 -9.79 -48.05
N THR A 11 43.10 -10.60 -48.42
CA THR A 11 41.87 -10.05 -49.00
C THR A 11 41.06 -9.41 -47.88
N MET A 12 41.06 -8.08 -47.84
CA MET A 12 40.17 -7.27 -47.00
C MET A 12 38.72 -7.56 -47.35
N PHE A 13 38.05 -8.40 -46.57
CA PHE A 13 36.59 -8.36 -46.45
C PHE A 13 36.25 -7.25 -45.47
N MET A 14 35.84 -6.09 -45.99
CA MET A 14 35.09 -5.12 -45.21
C MET A 14 33.69 -5.69 -44.96
N VAL A 15 33.50 -6.24 -43.76
CA VAL A 15 32.17 -6.47 -43.21
C VAL A 15 31.64 -5.10 -42.76
N PRO A 16 30.51 -4.61 -43.29
CA PRO A 16 29.88 -3.43 -42.72
C PRO A 16 29.44 -3.80 -41.30
N ALA A 17 29.94 -3.08 -40.31
CA ALA A 17 29.41 -3.10 -38.96
C ALA A 17 27.96 -2.59 -39.03
N LEU A 18 27.02 -3.51 -39.16
CA LEU A 18 25.62 -3.28 -38.84
C LEU A 18 25.60 -2.98 -37.34
N LEU A 19 25.49 -1.70 -37.00
CA LEU A 19 25.12 -1.27 -35.66
C LEU A 19 23.69 -1.76 -35.42
N ALA A 20 23.57 -2.99 -34.91
CA ALA A 20 22.39 -3.39 -34.19
C ALA A 20 22.32 -2.47 -32.96
N GLN A 21 21.45 -1.47 -33.03
CA GLN A 21 20.90 -0.84 -31.85
C GLN A 21 20.12 -1.94 -31.14
N ASP A 22 20.83 -2.69 -30.30
CA ASP A 22 20.22 -3.48 -29.25
C ASP A 22 19.60 -2.42 -28.32
N GLU A 23 18.34 -2.08 -28.60
CA GLU A 23 17.49 -1.43 -27.62
C GLU A 23 17.57 -2.31 -26.38
N LEU A 24 18.32 -1.86 -25.36
CA LEU A 24 18.31 -2.50 -24.06
C LEU A 24 16.86 -2.44 -23.58
N GLU A 25 16.11 -3.52 -23.83
CA GLU A 25 14.77 -3.69 -23.28
C GLU A 25 14.89 -3.48 -21.77
N VAL A 26 14.22 -2.46 -21.26
CA VAL A 26 14.20 -2.17 -19.83
C VAL A 26 13.64 -3.41 -19.14
N PRO A 27 14.31 -3.97 -18.11
CA PRO A 27 13.84 -5.17 -17.44
C PRO A 27 12.41 -5.01 -16.91
N GLY A 28 11.44 -5.60 -17.64
CA GLY A 28 10.00 -5.52 -17.35
C GLY A 28 9.12 -4.98 -18.48
N ASP A 29 9.71 -4.25 -19.44
CA ASP A 29 9.01 -3.68 -20.61
C ASP A 29 8.40 -4.78 -21.49
N GLY A 30 9.20 -5.78 -21.89
CA GLY A 30 8.71 -6.90 -22.70
C GLY A 30 7.59 -7.70 -22.04
N SER A 31 7.68 -7.94 -20.72
CA SER A 31 6.62 -8.64 -19.97
C SER A 31 5.35 -7.81 -19.85
N PHE A 32 5.47 -6.49 -19.67
CA PHE A 32 4.34 -5.59 -19.64
C PHE A 32 3.67 -5.53 -21.01
N LYS A 33 4.42 -5.26 -22.09
CA LYS A 33 3.90 -5.18 -23.47
C LYS A 33 3.21 -6.47 -23.90
N GLU A 34 3.80 -7.63 -23.62
CA GLU A 34 3.25 -8.93 -24.04
C GLU A 34 1.96 -9.28 -23.29
N ARG A 35 1.89 -9.02 -21.97
CA ARG A 35 0.85 -9.56 -21.08
C ARG A 35 -0.19 -8.52 -20.64
N CYS A 36 0.20 -7.26 -20.54
CA CYS A 36 -0.63 -6.16 -20.03
C CYS A 36 -0.94 -5.13 -21.13
N GLY A 37 -0.01 -4.89 -22.05
CA GLY A 37 -0.12 -3.92 -23.15
C GLY A 37 -1.22 -4.23 -24.16
N GLN A 38 -1.76 -5.45 -24.15
CA GLN A 38 -2.93 -5.81 -24.98
C GLN A 38 -4.23 -5.16 -24.52
N CYS A 39 -4.31 -4.79 -23.24
CA CYS A 39 -5.52 -4.21 -22.62
C CYS A 39 -5.28 -2.82 -22.01
N HIS A 40 -4.03 -2.38 -21.91
CA HIS A 40 -3.63 -1.16 -21.23
C HIS A 40 -2.59 -0.38 -22.05
N ILE A 41 -2.65 0.95 -22.00
CA ILE A 41 -1.73 1.85 -22.70
C ILE A 41 -0.72 2.38 -21.67
N GLU A 42 0.58 2.36 -21.98
CA GLU A 42 1.68 2.73 -21.06
C GLU A 42 1.53 4.13 -20.46
N ASP A 43 0.98 5.07 -21.24
CA ASP A 43 0.74 6.46 -20.86
C ASP A 43 -0.76 6.80 -20.87
N ASP A 44 -1.62 5.99 -20.24
CA ASP A 44 -3.01 6.37 -20.03
C ASP A 44 -3.15 7.31 -18.82
N PRO A 45 -3.40 8.62 -19.00
CA PRO A 45 -3.61 9.55 -17.88
C PRO A 45 -4.91 9.27 -17.10
N ALA A 46 -5.82 8.47 -17.65
CA ALA A 46 -7.01 7.95 -16.99
C ALA A 46 -6.83 6.51 -16.45
N GLY A 47 -5.62 5.95 -16.60
CA GLY A 47 -5.29 4.61 -16.15
C GLY A 47 -5.31 4.45 -14.63
N PRO A 48 -5.46 3.21 -14.13
CA PRO A 48 -5.47 2.94 -12.70
C PRO A 48 -4.16 3.39 -12.03
N ALA A 49 -4.26 3.96 -10.82
CA ALA A 49 -3.09 4.41 -10.06
C ALA A 49 -2.13 3.24 -9.78
N SER A 50 -0.82 3.51 -9.66
CA SER A 50 0.24 2.50 -9.38
C SER A 50 -0.10 1.48 -8.27
N THR A 51 -0.90 1.88 -7.27
CA THR A 51 -1.37 1.01 -6.18
C THR A 51 -2.45 0.01 -6.60
N GLN A 52 -3.30 0.36 -7.56
CA GLN A 52 -4.28 -0.56 -8.14
C GLN A 52 -3.60 -1.67 -8.94
N TRP A 53 -2.42 -1.40 -9.51
CA TRP A 53 -1.60 -2.39 -10.20
C TRP A 53 -0.99 -3.43 -9.26
N LEU A 54 -0.56 -3.07 -8.05
CA LEU A 54 -0.05 -4.04 -7.06
C LEU A 54 -1.09 -5.11 -6.72
N THR A 55 -2.33 -4.68 -6.45
CA THR A 55 -3.47 -5.60 -6.29
C THR A 55 -3.89 -6.29 -7.58
N GLY A 56 -3.66 -5.67 -8.74
CA GLY A 56 -4.05 -6.21 -10.06
C GLY A 56 -3.13 -7.32 -10.55
N VAL A 57 -1.81 -7.17 -10.38
CA VAL A 57 -0.77 -8.14 -10.78
C VAL A 57 -0.85 -9.42 -9.94
N ASP A 58 -1.40 -9.35 -8.73
CA ASP A 58 -1.66 -10.51 -7.86
C ASP A 58 -3.04 -11.16 -8.07
N ARG A 59 -3.90 -10.64 -8.95
CA ARG A 59 -5.17 -11.29 -9.25
C ARG A 59 -4.94 -12.60 -10.03
N PRO A 60 -5.68 -13.68 -9.70
CA PRO A 60 -5.56 -14.98 -10.36
C PRO A 60 -5.98 -15.00 -11.84
N LEU A 61 -6.43 -13.86 -12.37
CA LEU A 61 -6.83 -13.71 -13.78
C LEU A 61 -5.62 -13.59 -14.73
N VAL A 62 -4.41 -13.37 -14.21
CA VAL A 62 -3.18 -13.33 -15.00
C VAL A 62 -2.16 -14.29 -14.37
N GLU A 63 -1.90 -15.42 -15.03
CA GLU A 63 -0.87 -16.37 -14.60
C GLU A 63 0.52 -15.79 -14.89
N LEU A 64 1.04 -14.99 -13.96
CA LEU A 64 2.42 -14.51 -13.97
C LEU A 64 3.26 -15.31 -12.97
N THR A 65 4.46 -15.71 -13.39
CA THR A 65 5.47 -16.24 -12.47
C THR A 65 5.95 -15.16 -11.51
N THR A 66 6.52 -15.54 -10.36
CA THR A 66 7.08 -14.59 -9.38
C THR A 66 8.08 -13.63 -10.01
N ALA A 67 8.98 -14.13 -10.87
CA ALA A 67 9.97 -13.30 -11.56
C ALA A 67 9.33 -12.29 -12.53
N GLN A 68 8.27 -12.68 -13.23
CA GLN A 68 7.53 -11.78 -14.13
C GLN A 68 6.77 -10.70 -13.34
N LYS A 69 6.16 -11.05 -12.20
CA LYS A 69 5.51 -10.08 -11.31
C LYS A 69 6.52 -9.05 -10.82
N GLU A 70 7.67 -9.49 -10.34
CA GLU A 70 8.74 -8.58 -9.88
C GLU A 70 9.25 -7.66 -11.01
N SER A 71 9.36 -8.19 -12.23
CA SER A 71 9.80 -7.44 -13.41
C SER A 71 8.78 -6.36 -13.81
N VAL A 72 7.49 -6.71 -13.90
CA VAL A 72 6.39 -5.77 -14.21
C VAL A 72 6.26 -4.70 -13.13
N LEU A 73 6.37 -5.09 -11.85
CA LEU A 73 6.34 -4.12 -10.74
C LEU A 73 7.50 -3.14 -10.82
N ARG A 74 8.71 -3.61 -11.14
CA ARG A 74 9.89 -2.74 -11.31
C ARG A 74 9.71 -1.75 -12.45
N PHE A 75 9.13 -2.20 -13.57
CA PHE A 75 8.82 -1.34 -14.72
C PHE A 75 7.79 -0.26 -14.35
N LEU A 76 6.66 -0.65 -13.75
CA LEU A 76 5.62 0.30 -13.32
C LEU A 76 6.13 1.31 -12.28
N GLN A 77 7.07 0.89 -11.41
CA GLN A 77 7.74 1.76 -10.45
C GLN A 77 8.63 2.83 -11.08
N HIS A 78 9.20 2.55 -12.27
CA HIS A 78 10.13 3.44 -12.94
C HIS A 78 9.46 4.41 -13.91
N HIS A 79 8.27 4.05 -14.43
CA HIS A 79 7.63 4.78 -15.54
C HIS A 79 6.38 5.60 -15.15
N GLY A 80 5.84 5.47 -13.93
CA GLY A 80 4.70 6.30 -13.50
C GLY A 80 5.16 7.61 -12.81
N PRO A 81 4.62 8.79 -13.17
CA PRO A 81 4.98 10.07 -12.53
C PRO A 81 4.66 10.12 -11.03
N ASP A 82 3.66 9.36 -10.57
CA ASP A 82 3.29 9.19 -9.15
C ASP A 82 3.81 7.88 -8.53
N ALA A 83 4.46 7.02 -9.31
CA ALA A 83 4.72 5.64 -8.89
C ALA A 83 5.78 5.57 -7.80
N VAL A 84 6.85 6.36 -7.89
CA VAL A 84 7.93 6.38 -6.92
C VAL A 84 7.45 6.87 -5.54
N GLU A 85 6.67 7.95 -5.51
CA GLU A 85 6.13 8.50 -4.26
C GLU A 85 5.12 7.54 -3.61
N LYS A 86 4.15 7.02 -4.38
CA LYS A 86 3.14 6.09 -3.86
C LYS A 86 3.75 4.76 -3.38
N VAL A 87 4.78 4.25 -4.05
CA VAL A 87 5.50 3.05 -3.64
C VAL A 87 6.31 3.29 -2.36
N SER A 88 6.92 4.47 -2.22
CA SER A 88 7.61 4.84 -0.98
C SER A 88 6.63 4.89 0.20
N VAL A 89 5.46 5.51 0.02
CA VAL A 89 4.41 5.59 1.06
C VAL A 89 3.88 4.19 1.41
N SER A 90 3.68 3.31 0.42
CA SER A 90 3.22 1.93 0.67
C SER A 90 4.25 1.11 1.45
N ARG A 91 5.55 1.27 1.17
CA ARG A 91 6.62 0.58 1.89
C ARG A 91 6.76 1.10 3.31
N ASP A 92 6.71 2.42 3.49
CA ASP A 92 6.82 3.03 4.82
C ASP A 92 5.60 2.67 5.69
N ARG A 93 4.40 2.57 5.07
CA ARG A 93 3.19 2.05 5.71
C ARG A 93 3.34 0.59 6.16
N ALA A 94 3.85 -0.28 5.29
CA ALA A 94 4.05 -1.69 5.62
C ALA A 94 5.01 -1.86 6.81
N LEU A 95 6.09 -1.08 6.84
CA LEU A 95 7.01 -1.06 7.98
C LEU A 95 6.31 -0.57 9.27
N PHE A 96 5.50 0.48 9.19
CA PHE A 96 4.71 0.95 10.33
C PHE A 96 3.76 -0.12 10.85
N GLU A 97 3.00 -0.78 9.98
CA GLU A 97 2.06 -1.83 10.38
C GLU A 97 2.81 -3.03 10.99
N GLU A 98 3.92 -3.47 10.40
CA GLU A 98 4.76 -4.54 10.93
C GLU A 98 5.26 -4.22 12.35
N LYS A 99 5.83 -3.03 12.54
CA LYS A 99 6.48 -2.69 13.82
C LYS A 99 5.49 -2.25 14.89
N CYS A 100 4.38 -1.61 14.53
CA CYS A 100 3.50 -0.95 15.50
C CYS A 100 2.21 -1.74 15.80
N ASN A 101 1.84 -2.75 15.00
CA ASN A 101 0.57 -3.47 15.18
C ASN A 101 0.70 -4.77 15.98
N LEU A 102 1.93 -5.24 16.26
CA LEU A 102 2.15 -6.53 16.92
C LEU A 102 1.69 -6.55 18.39
N CYS A 103 1.87 -5.45 19.12
CA CYS A 103 1.58 -5.38 20.56
C CYS A 103 0.20 -4.77 20.86
N HIS A 104 -0.28 -3.90 19.99
CA HIS A 104 -1.56 -3.20 20.11
C HIS A 104 -1.90 -2.55 18.76
N THR A 105 -3.17 -2.20 18.55
CA THR A 105 -3.61 -1.54 17.32
C THR A 105 -2.78 -0.29 17.02
N ALA A 106 -2.09 -0.28 15.87
CA ALA A 106 -1.20 0.81 15.48
C ALA A 106 -1.94 2.16 15.38
N ASN A 107 -3.26 2.12 15.16
CA ASN A 107 -4.07 3.32 15.01
C ASN A 107 -4.21 4.18 16.27
N ARG A 108 -3.79 3.70 17.44
CA ARG A 108 -3.77 4.52 18.67
C ARG A 108 -3.01 5.83 18.47
N ILE A 109 -1.95 5.82 17.67
CA ILE A 109 -1.14 7.01 17.38
C ILE A 109 -1.86 8.05 16.52
N PHE A 110 -2.95 7.67 15.86
CA PHE A 110 -3.79 8.55 15.04
C PHE A 110 -5.05 9.03 15.77
N VAL A 111 -5.39 8.43 16.92
CA VAL A 111 -6.57 8.82 17.71
C VAL A 111 -6.29 10.07 18.55
N GLU A 112 -5.05 10.25 18.99
CA GLU A 112 -4.63 11.42 19.75
C GLU A 112 -4.09 12.50 18.81
N THR A 113 -4.50 13.76 19.02
CA THR A 113 -3.92 14.92 18.32
C THR A 113 -2.52 15.20 18.87
N LEU A 114 -1.56 14.41 18.43
CA LEU A 114 -0.15 14.54 18.82
C LEU A 114 0.58 15.52 17.89
N THR A 115 1.35 16.44 18.48
CA THR A 115 2.36 17.20 17.76
C THR A 115 3.46 16.27 17.24
N PRO A 116 4.26 16.69 16.23
CA PRO A 116 5.40 15.91 15.77
C PRO A 116 6.39 15.53 16.89
N GLY A 117 6.58 16.43 17.87
CA GLY A 117 7.41 16.17 19.05
C GLY A 117 6.83 15.07 19.93
N GLU A 118 5.56 15.18 20.31
CA GLU A 118 4.89 14.17 21.16
C GLU A 118 4.83 12.80 20.48
N ARG A 119 4.64 12.78 19.16
CA ARG A 119 4.67 11.56 18.37
C ARG A 119 6.06 10.91 18.38
N ARG A 120 7.13 11.70 18.20
CA ARG A 120 8.50 11.21 18.34
C ARG A 120 8.72 10.59 19.71
N ASP A 121 8.25 11.23 20.77
CA ASP A 121 8.38 10.71 22.14
C ASP A 121 7.62 9.38 22.32
N VAL A 122 6.44 9.23 21.72
CA VAL A 122 5.68 7.98 21.73
C VAL A 122 6.49 6.86 21.06
N VAL A 123 6.96 7.07 19.84
CA VAL A 123 7.72 6.05 19.08
C VAL A 123 9.03 5.71 19.79
N ALA A 124 9.75 6.72 20.32
CA ALA A 124 10.97 6.53 21.10
C ALA A 124 10.72 5.66 22.34
N ARG A 125 9.62 5.89 23.07
CA ARG A 125 9.24 5.03 24.21
C ARG A 125 8.93 3.59 23.80
N MET A 126 8.35 3.38 22.62
CA MET A 126 8.09 2.02 22.12
C MET A 126 9.39 1.32 21.73
N GLN A 127 10.30 2.03 21.06
CA GLN A 127 11.63 1.52 20.75
C GLN A 127 12.40 1.14 22.03
N LEU A 128 12.38 1.98 23.06
CA LEU A 128 13.05 1.68 24.33
C LEU A 128 12.46 0.46 25.04
N ARG A 129 11.16 0.16 24.86
CA ARG A 129 10.53 -1.05 25.40
C ARG A 129 10.90 -2.32 24.65
N ALA A 130 11.26 -2.20 23.37
CA ALA A 130 11.61 -3.32 22.51
C ALA A 130 12.83 -2.94 21.64
N PRO A 131 14.03 -2.82 22.24
CA PRO A 131 15.20 -2.26 21.57
C PRO A 131 15.65 -3.08 20.35
N ASP A 132 15.39 -4.39 20.36
CA ASP A 132 15.72 -5.29 19.26
C ASP A 132 14.64 -5.35 18.16
N TRP A 133 13.49 -4.69 18.38
CA TRP A 133 12.34 -4.76 17.49
C TRP A 133 12.33 -3.70 16.38
N MET A 134 12.89 -2.52 16.69
CA MET A 134 12.89 -1.36 15.80
C MET A 134 14.24 -0.65 15.88
N SER A 135 14.99 -0.69 14.79
CA SER A 135 16.25 0.05 14.67
C SER A 135 16.01 1.57 14.65
N PRO A 136 17.03 2.40 14.99
CA PRO A 136 16.93 3.85 14.87
C PRO A 136 16.53 4.32 13.47
N ARG A 137 16.97 3.60 12.42
CA ARG A 137 16.62 3.90 11.04
C ARG A 137 15.13 3.63 10.74
N GLU A 138 14.60 2.50 11.20
CA GLU A 138 13.18 2.16 11.02
C GLU A 138 12.28 3.14 11.79
N MET A 139 12.69 3.58 12.97
CA MET A 139 12.01 4.62 13.74
C MET A 139 11.86 5.91 12.92
N GLU A 140 12.93 6.39 12.28
CA GLU A 140 12.87 7.60 11.45
C GLU A 140 11.96 7.43 10.23
N ILE A 141 11.93 6.25 9.59
CA ILE A 141 11.01 5.95 8.49
C ILE A 141 9.55 6.01 8.99
N ILE A 142 9.28 5.41 10.15
CA ILE A 142 7.95 5.43 10.77
C ILE A 142 7.51 6.85 11.11
N LEU A 143 8.40 7.67 11.68
CA LEU A 143 8.07 9.07 11.98
C LEU A 143 7.73 9.86 10.73
N ASN A 144 8.53 9.72 9.66
CA ASN A 144 8.22 10.34 8.37
C ASN A 144 6.89 9.87 7.78
N TYR A 145 6.55 8.58 7.91
CA TYR A 145 5.24 8.06 7.49
C TYR A 145 4.11 8.71 8.28
N LEU A 146 4.23 8.75 9.61
CA LEU A 146 3.21 9.30 10.47
C LEU A 146 2.99 10.81 10.22
N ASP A 147 4.06 11.56 9.95
CA ASP A 147 3.99 13.00 9.65
C ASP A 147 3.26 13.29 8.34
N LYS A 148 3.25 12.33 7.40
CA LYS A 148 2.42 12.37 6.19
C LYS A 148 0.94 12.00 6.44
N GLY A 149 0.59 11.47 7.61
CA GLY A 149 -0.75 10.96 7.95
C GLY A 149 -1.35 11.51 9.26
N ALA A 150 -0.85 12.64 9.76
CA ALA A 150 -1.26 13.24 11.03
C ALA A 150 -2.69 13.83 11.00
N PRO A 151 -3.39 13.92 12.15
CA PRO A 151 -4.62 14.71 12.26
C PRO A 151 -4.38 16.15 11.79
N GLY A 152 -5.17 16.62 10.81
CA GLY A 152 -5.01 17.94 10.19
C GLY A 152 -4.07 18.01 8.98
N THR A 153 -3.39 16.91 8.63
CA THR A 153 -2.72 16.77 7.32
C THR A 153 -3.63 15.94 6.41
N ALA A 154 -3.91 16.44 5.20
CA ALA A 154 -4.68 15.69 4.22
C ALA A 154 -3.95 14.37 3.93
N ARG A 155 -4.59 13.23 4.19
CA ARG A 155 -4.00 11.93 3.88
C ARG A 155 -3.78 11.87 2.37
N PRO A 156 -2.58 11.50 1.88
CA PRO A 156 -2.37 11.27 0.45
C PRO A 156 -3.32 10.16 -0.01
N GLY A 157 -4.37 10.52 -0.75
CA GLY A 157 -5.42 9.61 -1.20
C GLY A 157 -6.78 9.71 -0.49
N GLU A 158 -7.04 10.74 0.31
CA GLU A 158 -8.39 11.02 0.83
C GLU A 158 -9.32 11.58 -0.27
N ALA A 159 -9.56 10.76 -1.29
CA ALA A 159 -10.80 10.82 -2.02
C ALA A 159 -11.91 10.50 -1.01
N VAL A 160 -12.97 11.31 -1.02
CA VAL A 160 -14.24 11.04 -0.33
C VAL A 160 -14.55 9.56 -0.48
N SER A 161 -14.44 8.81 0.61
CA SER A 161 -14.40 7.37 0.46
C SER A 161 -15.73 6.82 -0.03
N VAL A 162 -15.68 6.10 -1.15
CA VAL A 162 -16.77 5.32 -1.73
C VAL A 162 -16.90 3.97 -1.02
N PHE A 163 -16.51 3.87 0.26
CA PHE A 163 -16.67 2.62 1.02
C PHE A 163 -18.13 2.22 1.07
N THR A 164 -18.39 0.95 0.78
CA THR A 164 -19.65 0.32 1.16
C THR A 164 -19.81 0.39 2.69
N PRO A 165 -21.04 0.36 3.23
CA PRO A 165 -21.24 0.37 4.69
C PRO A 165 -20.48 -0.74 5.42
N ALA A 166 -20.27 -1.90 4.78
CA ALA A 166 -19.52 -3.02 5.34
C ALA A 166 -18.01 -2.75 5.39
N GLU A 167 -17.43 -2.17 4.34
CA GLU A 167 -16.02 -1.78 4.31
C GLU A 167 -15.76 -0.66 5.31
N LEU A 168 -16.65 0.32 5.38
CA LEU A 168 -16.57 1.42 6.33
C LEU A 168 -16.63 0.90 7.78
N PHE A 169 -17.52 -0.04 8.08
CA PHE A 169 -17.55 -0.70 9.39
C PHE A 169 -16.24 -1.42 9.70
N ARG A 170 -15.72 -2.24 8.77
CA ARG A 170 -14.46 -2.96 8.99
C ARG A 170 -13.31 -2.00 9.23
N GLU A 171 -13.16 -1.01 8.37
CA GLU A 171 -12.08 -0.03 8.44
C GLU A 171 -12.15 0.79 9.73
N ARG A 172 -13.30 1.42 9.99
CA ARG A 172 -13.43 2.35 11.13
C ARG A 172 -13.45 1.63 12.47
N CYS A 173 -14.15 0.50 12.59
CA CYS A 173 -14.33 -0.17 13.88
C CYS A 173 -13.14 -1.06 14.26
N SER A 174 -12.42 -1.63 13.28
CA SER A 174 -11.18 -2.39 13.57
C SER A 174 -10.02 -1.51 14.01
N ASN A 175 -10.11 -0.19 13.76
CA ASN A 175 -9.04 0.72 14.14
C ASN A 175 -8.74 0.72 15.64
N CYS A 176 -9.73 0.49 16.49
CA CYS A 176 -9.53 0.52 17.94
C CYS A 176 -9.63 -0.86 18.58
N HIS A 177 -10.53 -1.73 18.10
CA HIS A 177 -10.88 -2.99 18.76
C HIS A 177 -11.12 -4.09 17.72
N GLU A 178 -10.94 -5.36 18.10
CA GLU A 178 -11.33 -6.49 17.25
C GLU A 178 -12.83 -6.49 16.95
N LEU A 179 -13.19 -6.75 15.68
CA LEU A 179 -14.59 -6.78 15.23
C LEU A 179 -15.39 -7.92 15.85
N GLU A 180 -14.72 -8.97 16.34
CA GLU A 180 -15.31 -10.08 17.08
C GLU A 180 -16.20 -9.59 18.23
N ARG A 181 -15.82 -8.49 18.90
CA ARG A 181 -16.61 -7.92 19.99
C ARG A 181 -18.02 -7.52 19.53
N VAL A 182 -18.17 -7.02 18.30
CA VAL A 182 -19.48 -6.64 17.75
C VAL A 182 -20.32 -7.87 17.49
N TYR A 183 -19.73 -8.91 16.89
CA TYR A 183 -20.41 -10.18 16.62
C TYR A 183 -20.86 -10.87 17.91
N LEU A 184 -20.02 -10.90 18.95
CA LEU A 184 -20.39 -11.45 20.26
C LEU A 184 -21.58 -10.73 20.90
N HIS A 185 -21.69 -9.40 20.76
CA HIS A 185 -22.85 -8.65 21.26
C HIS A 185 -24.12 -8.89 20.45
N LEU A 186 -23.99 -9.19 19.15
CA LEU A 186 -25.12 -9.58 18.30
C LEU A 186 -25.62 -10.98 18.67
N ASP A 187 -24.71 -11.93 18.85
CA ASP A 187 -25.06 -13.33 19.14
C ASP A 187 -25.70 -13.50 20.51
N LYS A 188 -25.24 -12.74 21.50
CA LYS A 188 -25.84 -12.77 22.84
C LYS A 188 -27.20 -12.08 22.93
N GLY A 189 -27.63 -11.37 21.88
CA GLY A 189 -28.87 -10.59 21.89
C GLY A 189 -28.89 -9.47 22.94
N GLU A 190 -27.73 -9.09 23.48
CA GLU A 190 -27.57 -8.09 24.54
C GLU A 190 -27.81 -6.65 24.06
N THR A 191 -28.01 -6.46 22.76
CA THR A 191 -28.06 -5.15 22.13
C THR A 191 -29.35 -4.96 21.33
N THR A 192 -30.10 -3.91 21.69
CA THR A 192 -31.26 -3.43 20.92
C THR A 192 -30.83 -2.46 19.82
N PRO A 193 -31.66 -2.22 18.79
CA PRO A 193 -31.38 -1.22 17.76
C PRO A 193 -31.05 0.18 18.31
N ASP A 194 -31.63 0.55 19.46
CA ASP A 194 -31.37 1.83 20.13
C ASP A 194 -30.04 1.81 20.91
N SER A 195 -29.67 0.66 21.50
CA SER A 195 -28.37 0.53 22.16
C SER A 195 -27.18 0.64 21.19
N TRP A 196 -27.34 0.18 19.94
CA TRP A 196 -26.32 0.34 18.91
C TRP A 196 -26.12 1.79 18.51
N ALA A 197 -27.22 2.56 18.40
CA ALA A 197 -27.14 4.00 18.11
C ALA A 197 -26.36 4.74 19.21
N LEU A 198 -26.65 4.44 20.48
CA LEU A 198 -25.92 5.00 21.62
C LEU A 198 -24.45 4.57 21.64
N LEU A 199 -24.15 3.32 21.26
CA LEU A 199 -22.77 2.83 21.20
C LEU A 199 -21.97 3.55 20.11
N VAL A 200 -22.50 3.65 18.89
CA VAL A 200 -21.85 4.36 17.78
C VAL A 200 -21.68 5.84 18.13
N ALA A 201 -22.69 6.48 18.73
CA ALA A 201 -22.58 7.87 19.20
C ALA A 201 -21.47 8.05 20.24
N ARG A 202 -21.32 7.12 21.20
CA ARG A 202 -20.22 7.17 22.17
C ARG A 202 -18.85 6.94 21.52
N MET A 203 -18.75 6.04 20.54
CA MET A 203 -17.50 5.82 19.80
C MET A 203 -17.09 7.09 19.04
N ARG A 204 -18.05 7.73 18.37
CA ARG A 204 -17.85 9.02 17.69
C ARG A 204 -17.43 10.12 18.66
N ALA A 205 -18.09 10.24 19.81
CA ALA A 205 -17.72 11.24 20.82
C ALA A 205 -16.30 11.02 21.38
N LYS A 206 -15.82 9.76 21.42
CA LYS A 206 -14.46 9.42 21.86
C LYS A 206 -13.39 9.62 20.79
N ALA A 207 -13.76 9.52 19.50
CA ALA A 207 -12.85 9.65 18.38
C ALA A 207 -13.54 10.38 17.21
N PRO A 208 -13.83 11.69 17.35
CA PRO A 208 -14.60 12.45 16.37
C PRO A 208 -13.92 12.52 14.99
N ASP A 209 -12.59 12.46 14.97
CA ASP A 209 -11.79 12.48 13.74
C ASP A 209 -11.78 11.12 13.01
N LEU A 210 -12.25 10.06 13.66
CA LEU A 210 -12.23 8.70 13.10
C LEU A 210 -13.52 8.34 12.37
N ILE A 211 -14.67 8.82 12.89
CA ILE A 211 -16.00 8.51 12.37
C ILE A 211 -16.83 9.80 12.39
N ASN A 212 -17.06 10.38 11.22
CA ASN A 212 -17.94 11.54 11.11
C ASN A 212 -19.44 11.16 11.19
N ASP A 213 -20.32 12.14 11.14
CA ASP A 213 -21.76 11.98 11.27
C ASP A 213 -22.38 11.06 10.20
N GLU A 214 -21.98 11.25 8.95
CA GLU A 214 -22.48 10.47 7.81
C GLU A 214 -21.98 9.02 7.89
N GLU A 215 -20.69 8.84 8.17
CA GLU A 215 -20.08 7.53 8.34
C GLU A 215 -20.70 6.77 9.51
N GLY A 216 -20.96 7.46 10.62
CA GLY A 216 -21.64 6.90 11.78
C GLY A 216 -23.02 6.36 11.45
N ALA A 217 -23.79 7.08 10.63
CA ALA A 217 -25.10 6.62 10.17
C ALA A 217 -24.98 5.38 9.27
N LYS A 218 -24.02 5.34 8.35
CA LYS A 218 -23.75 4.17 7.48
C LYS A 218 -23.35 2.94 8.31
N ILE A 219 -22.45 3.12 9.28
CA ILE A 219 -22.00 2.06 10.20
C ILE A 219 -23.18 1.52 11.01
N LEU A 220 -24.01 2.41 11.58
CA LEU A 220 -25.19 2.00 12.36
C LEU A 220 -26.18 1.19 11.51
N ASN A 221 -26.45 1.63 10.29
CA ASN A 221 -27.33 0.93 9.37
C ASN A 221 -26.78 -0.46 9.01
N TYR A 222 -25.46 -0.54 8.77
CA TYR A 222 -24.81 -1.83 8.52
C TYR A 222 -24.95 -2.77 9.72
N ILE A 223 -24.65 -2.31 10.94
CA ILE A 223 -24.75 -3.14 12.14
C ILE A 223 -26.18 -3.68 12.35
N ARG A 224 -27.20 -2.84 12.11
CA ARG A 224 -28.61 -3.24 12.18
C ARG A 224 -29.02 -4.26 11.11
N SER A 225 -28.32 -4.30 9.98
CA SER A 225 -28.55 -5.28 8.91
C SER A 225 -27.91 -6.64 9.19
N MET A 226 -26.96 -6.70 10.13
CA MET A 226 -26.28 -7.95 10.49
C MET A 226 -27.25 -8.91 11.19
N ARG A 227 -27.11 -10.20 10.89
CA ARG A 227 -27.83 -11.27 11.57
C ARG A 227 -26.89 -11.98 12.54
N PRO A 228 -27.39 -12.44 13.70
CA PRO A 228 -26.62 -13.31 14.59
C PRO A 228 -26.10 -14.53 13.82
N VAL A 229 -24.86 -14.91 14.11
CA VAL A 229 -24.24 -16.13 13.59
C VAL A 229 -24.75 -17.26 14.50
N ARG A 230 -25.86 -17.88 14.11
CA ARG A 230 -26.43 -19.03 14.84
C ARG A 230 -25.55 -20.26 14.74
#